data_AF-S7QNF4-F1
#
_entry.id   AF-S7QNF4-F1
#
_cell.length_a   1.000
_cell.length_b   1.000
_cell.length_c   1.000
_cell.angle_alpha   90.00
_cell.angle_beta   90.00
_cell.angle_gamma   90.00
#
_symmetry.space_group_name_H-M   'P 1'
#
loop_
_entity.id
_entity.type
_entity.pdbx_description
1 polymer ?
#
loop_
_entity_poly.entity_id
_entity_poly.type
_entity_poly.pdbx_seq_one_letter_code
_entity_poly.pdbx_strand_id
1 'polypeptide(L)'
;MLFLMGSQVLLMEAPAYWVMCLARIIQGVSSSVVWVAGLALLCETVPEAHVGRQLGLAMTGLSLGVLVGPPVGGALYHTFGYRGPFIFGIIVSVIDLIGRLLIIERKDALLWGIDPASLPEPDQEQNAQPDNTDVREPQETKENITGHMGGPQDVQTTPATSDVQRMDRPIEYKGDPVDAPALAAKNLSEAVAPINPAEAHEAGKKYINAVAVLVRLSKSPRALSAFFVTIAYGIVYASQEPTIPLHMQAQYGYDSARVGLVFIASVVPNLISSPLAGWLADTRGAEWVVTIMLLASIPWWLILAINGPVALFIASFALESLFASGALSPITAELASVARTFDDIGYAHVYGAFNIAYGIGSAIGPLIGGQIYDHTKRGWLAVCALDAGLIFLSGILSFYYTGETSLLKRTVSLLRTRNRPTRAP
;
A
#
# COMPACT_ATOMS: atom_id res chain seq x y z
N MET A 1 2.85 -17.76 -5.70
CA MET A 1 4.19 -17.95 -5.11
C MET A 1 5.04 -18.98 -5.84
N LEU A 2 4.60 -20.23 -6.02
CA LEU A 2 5.39 -21.26 -6.74
C LEU A 2 5.84 -20.81 -8.14
N PHE A 3 4.93 -20.22 -8.94
CA PHE A 3 5.28 -19.66 -10.25
C PHE A 3 6.27 -18.48 -10.17
N LEU A 4 6.21 -17.67 -9.12
CA LEU A 4 7.15 -16.57 -8.91
C LEU A 4 8.56 -17.11 -8.68
N MET A 5 8.72 -18.09 -7.79
CA MET A 5 10.00 -18.77 -7.55
C MET A 5 10.50 -19.52 -8.80
N GLY A 6 9.61 -20.23 -9.48
CA GLY A 6 9.94 -20.91 -10.74
C GLY A 6 10.45 -19.95 -11.81
N SER A 7 9.86 -18.76 -11.92
CA SER A 7 10.34 -17.72 -12.85
C SER A 7 11.72 -17.16 -12.48
N GLN A 8 12.06 -17.09 -11.19
CA GLN A 8 13.40 -16.68 -10.75
C GLN A 8 14.46 -17.72 -11.09
N VAL A 9 14.15 -19.01 -10.90
CA VAL A 9 15.04 -20.10 -11.32
C VAL A 9 15.21 -20.10 -12.84
N LEU A 10 14.11 -19.89 -13.58
CA LEU A 10 14.14 -19.81 -15.04
C LEU A 10 14.97 -18.63 -15.54
N LEU A 11 14.93 -17.48 -14.86
CA LEU A 11 15.81 -16.33 -15.16
C LEU A 11 17.28 -16.65 -14.84
N MET A 12 17.53 -17.30 -13.71
CA MET A 12 18.89 -17.61 -13.25
C MET A 12 19.65 -18.56 -14.19
N GLU A 13 18.96 -19.53 -14.79
CA GLU A 13 19.55 -20.55 -15.67
C GLU A 13 19.11 -20.39 -17.14
N ALA A 14 18.59 -19.22 -17.53
CA ALA A 14 18.06 -19.00 -18.88
C ALA A 14 19.12 -19.26 -19.96
N PRO A 15 18.97 -20.28 -20.83
CA PRO A 15 19.96 -20.60 -21.86
C PRO A 15 19.86 -19.68 -23.08
N ALA A 16 18.74 -18.97 -23.24
CA ALA A 16 18.45 -18.11 -24.38
C ALA A 16 17.63 -16.89 -23.98
N TYR A 17 17.76 -15.81 -24.74
CA TYR A 17 17.06 -14.54 -24.50
C TYR A 17 15.53 -14.69 -24.41
N TRP A 18 14.92 -15.49 -25.28
CA TRP A 18 13.47 -15.72 -25.26
C TRP A 18 13.00 -16.36 -23.95
N VAL A 19 13.84 -17.19 -23.31
CA VAL A 19 13.55 -17.80 -22.01
C VAL A 19 13.51 -16.74 -20.92
N MET A 20 14.40 -15.73 -20.99
CA MET A 20 14.36 -14.59 -20.08
C MET A 20 13.08 -13.77 -20.26
N CYS A 21 12.64 -13.56 -21.50
CA CYS A 21 11.37 -12.87 -21.79
C CYS A 21 10.17 -13.64 -21.22
N LEU A 22 10.11 -14.95 -21.48
CA LEU A 22 9.04 -15.81 -20.94
C LEU A 22 9.04 -15.80 -19.41
N ALA A 23 10.21 -15.92 -18.79
CA ALA A 23 10.35 -15.88 -17.34
C ALA A 23 9.90 -14.53 -16.76
N ARG A 24 10.20 -13.41 -17.42
CA ARG A 24 9.70 -12.08 -17.03
C ARG A 24 8.18 -11.95 -17.13
N ILE A 25 7.56 -12.53 -18.14
CA ILE A 25 6.09 -12.55 -18.26
C ILE A 25 5.48 -13.34 -17.11
N ILE A 26 5.99 -14.55 -16.84
CA ILE A 26 5.50 -15.39 -15.73
C ILE A 26 5.72 -14.69 -14.40
N GLN A 27 6.87 -14.05 -14.20
CA GLN A 27 7.18 -13.27 -13.00
C GLN A 27 6.21 -12.11 -12.81
N GLY A 28 5.93 -11.35 -13.87
CA GLY A 28 4.99 -10.23 -13.85
C GLY A 28 3.59 -10.67 -13.46
N VAL A 29 3.03 -11.67 -14.15
CA VAL A 29 1.70 -12.22 -13.83
C VAL A 29 1.64 -12.75 -12.40
N SER A 30 2.65 -13.52 -11.99
CA SER A 30 2.71 -14.10 -10.65
C SER A 30 2.79 -13.04 -9.56
N SER A 31 3.60 -11.99 -9.78
CA SER A 31 3.76 -10.86 -8.86
C SER A 31 2.46 -10.07 -8.71
N SER A 32 1.77 -9.77 -9.83
CA SER A 32 0.48 -9.07 -9.79
C SER A 32 -0.59 -9.86 -9.03
N VAL A 33 -0.67 -11.18 -9.21
CA VAL A 33 -1.63 -12.02 -8.47
C VAL A 33 -1.31 -12.01 -6.98
N VAL A 34 -0.04 -12.16 -6.58
CA VAL A 34 0.39 -12.08 -5.18
C VAL A 34 0.02 -10.73 -4.57
N TRP A 35 0.30 -9.64 -5.30
CA TRP A 35 0.04 -8.27 -4.85
C TRP A 35 -1.45 -8.06 -4.56
N VAL A 36 -2.31 -8.39 -5.53
CA VAL A 36 -3.76 -8.19 -5.42
C VAL A 36 -4.35 -9.09 -4.34
N ALA A 37 -3.97 -10.37 -4.31
CA ALA A 37 -4.47 -11.31 -3.30
C ALA A 37 -4.03 -10.92 -1.88
N GLY A 38 -2.81 -10.40 -1.71
CA GLY A 38 -2.31 -9.93 -0.41
C GLY A 38 -3.11 -8.75 0.13
N LEU A 39 -3.38 -7.74 -0.69
CA LEU A 39 -4.19 -6.59 -0.27
C LEU A 39 -5.65 -6.95 -0.03
N ALA A 40 -6.22 -7.85 -0.85
CA ALA A 40 -7.59 -8.33 -0.65
C ALA A 40 -7.73 -9.07 0.68
N LEU A 41 -6.82 -9.99 0.98
CA LEU A 41 -6.82 -10.73 2.25
C LEU A 41 -6.67 -9.80 3.46
N LEU A 42 -5.87 -8.74 3.34
CA LEU A 42 -5.75 -7.72 4.38
C LEU A 42 -7.07 -6.96 4.59
N CYS A 43 -7.75 -6.58 3.51
CA CYS A 43 -9.04 -5.89 3.59
C CYS A 43 -10.16 -6.79 4.13
N GLU A 44 -10.09 -8.10 3.92
CA GLU A 44 -11.09 -9.04 4.42
C GLU A 44 -10.90 -9.42 5.90
N THR A 45 -9.68 -9.32 6.42
CA THR A 45 -9.32 -9.73 7.79
C THR A 45 -9.41 -8.60 8.81
N VAL A 46 -9.48 -7.35 8.36
CA VAL A 46 -9.43 -6.16 9.21
C VAL A 46 -10.80 -5.46 9.23
N PRO A 47 -11.32 -5.03 10.40
CA PRO A 47 -12.55 -4.24 10.48
C PRO A 47 -12.48 -2.96 9.64
N GLU A 48 -13.60 -2.55 9.03
CA GLU A 48 -13.66 -1.42 8.08
C GLU A 48 -13.03 -0.13 8.61
N ALA A 49 -13.18 0.16 9.91
CA ALA A 49 -12.59 1.33 10.58
C ALA A 49 -11.05 1.38 10.51
N HIS A 50 -10.38 0.22 10.43
CA HIS A 50 -8.93 0.09 10.52
C HIS A 50 -8.27 -0.35 9.21
N VAL A 51 -9.05 -0.68 8.17
CA VAL A 51 -8.53 -1.12 6.86
C VAL A 51 -7.53 -0.13 6.29
N GLY A 52 -7.82 1.18 6.36
CA GLY A 52 -6.91 2.21 5.87
C GLY A 52 -5.55 2.23 6.59
N ARG A 53 -5.55 2.05 7.93
CA ARG A 53 -4.32 2.00 8.73
C ARG A 53 -3.48 0.77 8.39
N GLN A 54 -4.13 -0.39 8.25
CA GLN A 54 -3.43 -1.63 7.93
C GLN A 54 -2.92 -1.63 6.48
N LEU A 55 -3.70 -1.10 5.53
CA LEU A 55 -3.25 -0.92 4.17
C LEU A 55 -2.04 0.03 4.09
N GLY A 56 -2.06 1.11 4.88
CA GLY A 56 -0.90 2.00 5.05
C GLY A 56 0.32 1.28 5.60
N LEU A 57 0.15 0.45 6.64
CA LEU A 57 1.22 -0.39 7.20
C LEU A 57 1.78 -1.35 6.14
N ALA A 58 0.93 -2.02 5.36
CA ALA A 58 1.35 -2.91 4.28
C ALA A 58 2.17 -2.16 3.21
N MET A 59 1.80 -0.92 2.88
CA MET A 59 2.57 -0.09 1.95
C MET A 59 3.96 0.28 2.47
N THR A 60 4.18 0.36 3.80
CA THR A 60 5.54 0.58 4.35
C THR A 60 6.49 -0.57 4.01
N GLY A 61 5.98 -1.80 3.94
CA GLY A 61 6.75 -2.97 3.53
C GLY A 61 7.23 -2.86 2.08
N LEU A 62 6.39 -2.36 1.17
CA LEU A 62 6.79 -2.05 -0.20
C LEU A 62 7.93 -1.05 -0.22
N SER A 63 7.79 0.07 0.49
CA SER A 63 8.84 1.11 0.50
C SER A 63 10.15 0.60 1.08
N LEU A 64 10.11 -0.24 2.11
CA LEU A 64 11.29 -0.89 2.67
C LEU A 64 11.94 -1.84 1.66
N GLY A 65 11.15 -2.63 0.94
CA GLY A 65 11.63 -3.51 -0.12
C GLY A 65 12.32 -2.74 -1.24
N VAL A 66 11.74 -1.63 -1.69
CA VAL A 66 12.34 -0.76 -2.72
C VAL A 66 13.60 -0.05 -2.19
N LEU A 67 13.65 0.29 -0.91
CA LEU A 67 14.83 0.92 -0.28
C LEU A 67 16.00 -0.04 -0.15
N VAL A 68 15.74 -1.25 0.34
CA VAL A 68 16.77 -2.25 0.68
C VAL A 68 17.16 -3.09 -0.55
N GLY A 69 16.25 -3.24 -1.52
CA GLY A 69 16.41 -4.09 -2.69
C GLY A 69 17.67 -3.78 -3.52
N PRO A 70 17.85 -2.56 -4.06
CA PRO A 70 19.01 -2.24 -4.90
C PRO A 70 20.36 -2.35 -4.17
N PRO A 71 20.54 -1.85 -2.93
CA PRO A 71 21.79 -2.05 -2.18
C PRO A 71 22.09 -3.53 -1.93
N VAL A 72 21.12 -4.31 -1.46
CA VAL A 72 21.31 -5.74 -1.17
C VAL A 72 21.56 -6.52 -2.46
N GLY A 73 20.77 -6.28 -3.50
CA GLY A 73 20.95 -6.90 -4.81
C GLY A 73 22.30 -6.58 -5.44
N GLY A 74 22.73 -5.31 -5.37
CA GLY A 74 24.04 -4.87 -5.85
C GLY A 74 25.20 -5.51 -5.09
N ALA A 75 25.11 -5.59 -3.75
CA ALA A 75 26.12 -6.22 -2.90
C ALA A 75 26.20 -7.74 -3.11
N LEU A 76 25.06 -8.41 -3.25
CA LEU A 76 24.99 -9.84 -3.56
C LEU A 76 25.55 -10.14 -4.96
N TYR A 77 25.25 -9.31 -5.94
CA TYR A 77 25.81 -9.46 -7.29
C TYR A 77 27.33 -9.28 -7.28
N HIS A 78 27.85 -8.31 -6.54
CA HIS A 78 29.29 -8.07 -6.44
C HIS A 78 30.05 -9.22 -5.77
N THR A 79 29.46 -9.86 -4.74
CA THR A 79 30.13 -10.91 -3.95
C THR A 79 29.90 -12.33 -4.47
N PHE A 80 28.68 -12.65 -4.87
CA PHE A 80 28.26 -14.00 -5.30
C PHE A 80 28.00 -14.11 -6.82
N GLY A 81 28.21 -13.03 -7.56
CA GLY A 81 27.97 -12.97 -9.00
C GLY A 81 26.49 -13.00 -9.37
N TYR A 82 26.22 -13.32 -10.64
CA TYR A 82 24.88 -13.28 -11.23
C TYR A 82 23.82 -14.09 -10.46
N ARG A 83 24.18 -15.25 -9.90
CA ARG A 83 23.23 -16.13 -9.19
C ARG A 83 22.83 -15.61 -7.80
N GLY A 84 23.66 -14.79 -7.16
CA GLY A 84 23.46 -14.33 -5.78
C GLY A 84 22.09 -13.68 -5.51
N PRO A 85 21.72 -12.62 -6.26
CA PRO A 85 20.42 -11.95 -6.09
C PRO A 85 19.21 -12.86 -6.31
N PHE A 86 19.28 -13.81 -7.26
CA PHE A 86 18.18 -14.75 -7.52
C PHE A 86 17.97 -15.73 -6.36
N ILE A 87 19.05 -16.31 -5.83
CA ILE A 87 18.98 -17.23 -4.69
C ILE A 87 18.40 -16.52 -3.46
N PHE A 88 18.87 -15.29 -3.18
CA PHE A 88 18.31 -14.48 -2.10
C PHE A 88 16.81 -14.21 -2.29
N GLY A 89 16.40 -13.83 -3.50
CA GLY A 89 14.99 -13.61 -3.83
C GLY A 89 14.12 -14.87 -3.67
N ILE A 90 14.66 -16.05 -3.99
CA ILE A 90 13.97 -17.33 -3.77
C ILE A 90 13.82 -17.60 -2.27
N ILE A 91 14.86 -17.39 -1.45
CA ILE A 91 14.80 -17.56 0.01
C ILE A 91 13.72 -16.64 0.61
N VAL A 92 13.70 -15.37 0.24
CA VAL A 92 12.68 -14.42 0.71
C VAL A 92 11.28 -14.84 0.26
N SER A 93 11.13 -15.35 -0.97
CA SER A 93 9.85 -15.86 -1.48
C SER A 93 9.37 -17.12 -0.76
N VAL A 94 10.28 -17.99 -0.32
CA VAL A 94 9.95 -19.15 0.52
C VAL A 94 9.47 -18.70 1.89
N ILE A 95 10.12 -17.71 2.49
CA ILE A 95 9.69 -17.13 3.78
C ILE A 95 8.30 -16.51 3.64
N ASP A 96 8.03 -15.76 2.57
CA ASP A 96 6.68 -15.23 2.29
C ASP A 96 5.66 -16.34 2.12
N LEU A 97 5.99 -17.42 1.38
CA LEU A 97 5.10 -18.57 1.23
C LEU A 97 4.78 -19.23 2.58
N ILE A 98 5.79 -19.45 3.42
CA ILE A 98 5.58 -20.01 4.78
C ILE A 98 4.69 -19.07 5.59
N GLY A 99 4.97 -17.77 5.57
CA GLY A 99 4.16 -16.77 6.24
C GLY A 99 2.69 -16.84 5.82
N ARG A 100 2.42 -16.98 4.52
CA ARG A 100 1.05 -17.14 3.98
C ARG A 100 0.39 -18.45 4.39
N LEU A 101 1.13 -19.55 4.48
CA LEU A 101 0.59 -20.84 4.94
C LEU A 101 0.24 -20.83 6.42
N LEU A 102 0.83 -19.93 7.21
CA LEU A 102 0.53 -19.75 8.64
C LEU A 102 -0.62 -18.79 8.90
N ILE A 103 -1.09 -18.04 7.88
CA ILE A 103 -2.23 -17.14 8.03
C ILE A 103 -3.51 -17.98 8.13
N ILE A 104 -4.27 -17.76 9.21
CA ILE A 104 -5.61 -18.31 9.36
C ILE A 104 -6.55 -17.44 8.52
N GLU A 105 -7.16 -18.03 7.49
CA GLU A 105 -8.12 -17.32 6.66
C GLU A 105 -9.38 -16.98 7.47
N ARG A 106 -10.05 -15.86 7.14
CA ARG A 106 -11.31 -15.47 7.79
C ARG A 106 -12.36 -16.58 7.70
N LYS A 107 -12.42 -17.32 6.59
CA LYS A 107 -13.33 -18.45 6.41
C LYS A 107 -13.10 -19.54 7.45
N ASP A 108 -11.84 -19.81 7.78
CA ASP A 108 -11.47 -20.78 8.80
C ASP A 108 -11.73 -20.22 10.19
N ALA A 109 -11.42 -18.95 10.45
CA ALA A 109 -11.74 -18.31 11.74
C ALA A 109 -13.25 -18.34 12.06
N LEU A 110 -14.09 -18.11 11.04
CA LEU A 110 -15.56 -18.17 11.17
C LEU A 110 -16.05 -19.58 11.54
N LEU A 111 -15.40 -20.65 11.06
CA LEU A 111 -15.71 -22.03 11.46
C LEU A 111 -15.44 -22.28 12.95
N TRP A 112 -14.55 -21.49 13.55
CA TRP A 112 -14.21 -21.55 14.98
C TRP A 112 -15.04 -20.56 15.81
N GLY A 113 -16.04 -19.92 15.21
CA GLY A 113 -16.96 -18.99 15.88
C GLY A 113 -16.36 -17.60 16.16
N ILE A 114 -15.20 -17.27 15.59
CA ILE A 114 -14.55 -15.97 15.72
C ILE A 114 -14.64 -15.25 14.38
N ASP A 115 -15.32 -14.11 14.30
CA ASP A 115 -15.20 -13.21 13.14
C ASP A 115 -14.08 -12.19 13.40
N PRO A 116 -12.94 -12.27 12.71
CA PRO A 116 -11.84 -11.31 12.86
C PRO A 116 -12.27 -9.86 12.60
N ALA A 117 -13.30 -9.67 11.76
CA ALA A 117 -13.84 -8.36 11.44
C ALA A 117 -14.77 -7.79 12.52
N SER A 118 -15.22 -8.61 13.49
CA SER A 118 -16.14 -8.22 14.56
C SER A 118 -15.51 -8.19 15.95
N LEU A 119 -14.20 -8.41 16.07
CA LEU A 119 -13.50 -8.38 17.37
C LEU A 119 -13.59 -6.97 17.99
N PRO A 120 -13.88 -6.83 19.30
CA PRO A 120 -13.91 -5.54 19.98
C PRO A 120 -12.54 -4.84 19.90
N GLU A 121 -12.55 -3.50 19.98
CA GLU A 121 -11.31 -2.72 19.98
C GLU A 121 -10.41 -3.11 21.16
N PRO A 122 -9.07 -3.22 20.98
CA PRO A 122 -8.14 -3.44 22.09
C PRO A 122 -8.25 -2.40 23.20
N ASP A 123 -8.71 -1.18 22.86
CA ASP A 123 -8.90 -0.08 23.80
C ASP A 123 -10.21 -0.21 24.61
N GLN A 124 -11.15 -1.06 24.18
CA GLN A 124 -12.43 -1.31 24.88
C GLN A 124 -12.31 -2.38 25.97
N GLU A 125 -11.39 -3.35 25.84
CA GLU A 125 -11.12 -4.30 26.94
C GLU A 125 -10.53 -3.61 28.18
N GLN A 126 -9.80 -2.50 28.00
CA GLN A 126 -9.24 -1.74 29.12
C GLN A 126 -10.25 -0.81 29.81
N ASN A 127 -11.36 -0.48 29.15
CA ASN A 127 -12.46 0.34 29.69
C ASN A 127 -13.74 -0.44 29.99
N ALA A 128 -13.73 -1.76 29.81
CA ALA A 128 -14.81 -2.64 30.27
C ALA A 128 -14.74 -2.75 31.80
N GLN A 129 -15.34 -1.76 32.46
CA GLN A 129 -15.66 -1.83 33.88
C GLN A 129 -16.51 -3.08 34.10
N PRO A 130 -16.19 -3.96 35.07
CA PRO A 130 -17.01 -5.14 35.32
C PRO A 130 -18.42 -4.65 35.66
N ASP A 131 -19.37 -5.03 34.81
CA ASP A 131 -20.77 -4.73 34.98
C ASP A 131 -21.19 -5.30 36.35
N ASN A 132 -21.51 -4.40 37.28
CA ASN A 132 -22.10 -4.73 38.57
C ASN A 132 -23.51 -5.26 38.31
N THR A 133 -23.59 -6.48 37.82
CA THR A 133 -24.79 -7.29 37.92
C THR A 133 -24.98 -7.57 39.40
N ASP A 134 -26.01 -6.94 39.94
CA ASP A 134 -26.51 -7.03 41.29
C ASP A 134 -26.84 -8.50 41.64
N VAL A 135 -25.81 -9.28 41.99
CA VAL A 135 -25.98 -10.59 42.61
C VAL A 135 -26.37 -10.32 44.06
N ARG A 136 -27.68 -10.22 44.30
CA ARG A 136 -28.21 -10.29 45.65
C ARG A 136 -27.78 -11.63 46.27
N GLU A 137 -26.84 -11.56 47.19
CA GLU A 137 -26.47 -12.69 48.05
C GLU A 137 -27.71 -13.18 48.84
N PRO A 138 -27.87 -14.49 49.05
CA PRO A 138 -28.90 -14.99 49.95
C PRO A 138 -28.55 -14.58 51.38
N GLN A 139 -29.48 -13.91 52.07
CA GLN A 139 -29.34 -13.54 53.48
C GLN A 139 -29.08 -14.78 54.36
N GLU A 140 -27.85 -14.95 54.84
CA GLU A 140 -27.58 -15.80 55.99
C GLU A 140 -28.13 -15.12 57.26
N THR A 141 -29.16 -15.73 57.84
CA THR A 141 -29.62 -15.39 59.19
C THR A 141 -28.57 -15.88 60.18
N LYS A 142 -27.84 -14.97 60.84
CA LYS A 142 -26.99 -15.30 61.99
C LYS A 142 -27.45 -14.54 63.22
N GLU A 143 -27.88 -15.32 64.20
CA GLU A 143 -28.27 -14.92 65.54
C GLU A 143 -27.17 -14.13 66.25
N ASN A 144 -27.59 -13.12 67.01
CA ASN A 144 -26.78 -12.33 67.93
C ASN A 144 -26.22 -13.22 69.04
N ILE A 145 -24.90 -13.25 69.24
CA ILE A 145 -24.30 -13.26 70.59
C ILE A 145 -23.09 -12.32 70.61
N THR A 146 -23.19 -11.33 71.50
CA THR A 146 -22.21 -10.31 71.87
C THR A 146 -21.05 -10.90 72.68
N GLY A 147 -19.82 -10.40 72.47
CA GLY A 147 -18.68 -10.81 73.29
C GLY A 147 -17.31 -10.19 72.94
N HIS A 148 -17.10 -8.97 73.41
CA HIS A 148 -15.86 -8.42 74.02
C HIS A 148 -14.46 -8.60 73.37
N MET A 149 -13.90 -7.42 73.03
CA MET A 149 -12.53 -6.91 73.25
C MET A 149 -11.32 -7.85 73.36
N GLY A 150 -10.28 -7.52 72.58
CA GLY A 150 -8.86 -7.75 72.93
C GLY A 150 -7.94 -7.67 71.71
N GLY A 151 -7.07 -6.67 71.65
CA GLY A 151 -5.95 -6.62 70.68
C GLY A 151 -4.76 -7.50 71.10
N PRO A 152 -3.53 -7.11 70.76
CA PRO A 152 -2.87 -7.25 69.46
C PRO A 152 -1.66 -8.20 69.57
N GLN A 153 -1.11 -8.73 68.46
CA GLN A 153 0.36 -8.93 68.25
C GLN A 153 0.70 -9.77 67.01
N ASP A 154 1.58 -9.17 66.21
CA ASP A 154 2.85 -9.66 65.63
C ASP A 154 3.13 -11.17 65.37
N VAL A 155 3.96 -11.32 64.33
CA VAL A 155 5.05 -12.30 64.14
C VAL A 155 4.86 -13.31 62.99
N GLN A 156 5.65 -13.03 61.94
CA GLN A 156 6.29 -13.93 60.97
C GLN A 156 6.39 -15.42 61.35
N THR A 157 6.28 -16.31 60.35
CA THR A 157 7.35 -17.28 59.99
C THR A 157 6.93 -18.18 58.80
N THR A 158 7.87 -18.39 57.89
CA THR A 158 7.97 -19.32 56.75
C THR A 158 8.20 -20.79 57.22
N PRO A 159 8.52 -21.79 56.35
CA PRO A 159 7.82 -22.43 55.22
C PRO A 159 7.81 -23.99 55.39
N ALA A 160 7.63 -24.78 54.31
CA ALA A 160 7.74 -26.26 54.19
C ALA A 160 6.43 -27.05 54.47
N THR A 161 6.06 -28.16 53.82
CA THR A 161 6.76 -29.16 52.99
C THR A 161 5.73 -29.99 52.19
N SER A 162 6.24 -30.74 51.21
CA SER A 162 5.62 -31.80 50.40
C SER A 162 4.59 -32.71 51.10
N ASP A 163 3.57 -33.16 50.37
CA ASP A 163 3.45 -34.58 50.00
C ASP A 163 2.31 -34.89 49.02
N VAL A 164 2.64 -35.82 48.12
CA VAL A 164 1.80 -36.41 47.08
C VAL A 164 0.90 -37.47 47.72
N GLN A 165 -0.42 -37.38 47.52
CA GLN A 165 -1.27 -38.57 47.61
C GLN A 165 -2.47 -38.52 46.65
N ARG A 166 -2.52 -39.58 45.85
CA ARG A 166 -3.51 -39.94 44.82
C ARG A 166 -4.86 -40.26 45.49
N MET A 167 -5.97 -39.75 44.95
CA MET A 167 -7.29 -40.34 45.18
C MET A 167 -8.15 -40.21 43.92
N ASP A 168 -8.23 -41.32 43.18
CA ASP A 168 -9.21 -41.58 42.15
C ASP A 168 -10.62 -41.66 42.76
N ARG A 169 -11.56 -40.84 42.27
CA ARG A 169 -12.99 -41.15 42.13
C ARG A 169 -13.69 -40.09 41.28
N PRO A 170 -14.53 -40.46 40.29
CA PRO A 170 -15.29 -39.50 39.50
C PRO A 170 -16.44 -38.93 40.34
N ILE A 171 -16.55 -37.61 40.40
CA ILE A 171 -17.69 -36.94 41.02
C ILE A 171 -18.86 -37.04 40.02
N GLU A 172 -19.81 -37.91 40.33
CA GLU A 172 -21.07 -38.05 39.61
C GLU A 172 -21.97 -36.84 39.95
N TYR A 173 -22.12 -35.90 39.01
CA TYR A 173 -22.99 -34.75 39.17
C TYR A 173 -24.45 -35.18 38.96
N LYS A 174 -25.19 -35.33 40.06
CA LYS A 174 -26.65 -35.45 40.09
C LYS A 174 -27.23 -34.05 40.30
N GLY A 175 -27.59 -33.38 39.21
CA GLY A 175 -28.34 -32.13 39.21
C GLY A 175 -29.15 -32.04 37.93
N ASP A 176 -30.45 -31.78 38.07
CA ASP A 176 -31.40 -31.63 36.96
C ASP A 176 -30.93 -30.55 35.97
N PRO A 177 -31.24 -30.68 34.66
CA PRO A 177 -30.84 -29.70 33.66
C PRO A 177 -31.54 -28.37 33.97
N VAL A 178 -30.75 -27.36 34.33
CA VAL A 178 -31.23 -25.98 34.41
C VAL A 178 -31.45 -25.50 32.98
N ASP A 179 -32.71 -25.38 32.59
CA ASP A 179 -33.14 -24.81 31.31
C ASP A 179 -32.73 -23.33 31.20
N ALA A 180 -31.59 -23.09 30.56
CA ALA A 180 -31.31 -21.88 29.77
C ALA A 180 -30.15 -22.18 28.80
N PRO A 181 -30.32 -22.06 27.46
CA PRO A 181 -30.83 -20.84 26.82
C PRO A 181 -31.70 -21.11 25.57
N ALA A 182 -32.99 -21.38 25.73
CA ALA A 182 -33.93 -21.36 24.60
C ALA A 182 -34.52 -19.96 24.32
N LEU A 183 -34.56 -19.08 25.35
CA LEU A 183 -35.12 -17.73 25.23
C LEU A 183 -34.13 -16.72 24.63
N ALA A 184 -32.82 -16.86 24.90
CA ALA A 184 -31.80 -15.99 24.33
C ALA A 184 -31.60 -16.24 22.82
N ALA A 185 -31.68 -17.49 22.38
CA ALA A 185 -31.57 -17.86 20.97
C ALA A 185 -32.77 -17.34 20.13
N LYS A 186 -33.96 -17.25 20.74
CA LYS A 186 -35.17 -16.80 20.05
C LYS A 186 -35.20 -15.28 19.81
N ASN A 187 -34.70 -14.50 20.77
CA ASN A 187 -34.64 -13.03 20.64
C ASN A 187 -33.51 -12.56 19.70
N LEU A 188 -32.45 -13.35 19.52
CA LEU A 188 -31.39 -13.07 18.55
C LEU A 188 -31.82 -13.38 17.09
N SER A 189 -32.71 -14.35 16.87
CA SER A 189 -33.24 -14.62 15.52
C SER A 189 -34.34 -13.64 15.07
N GLU A 190 -34.99 -12.94 16.01
CA GLU A 190 -36.04 -11.95 15.71
C GLU A 190 -35.50 -10.52 15.57
N ALA A 191 -34.29 -10.22 16.04
CA ALA A 191 -33.67 -8.89 15.97
C ALA A 191 -32.88 -8.60 14.69
N VAL A 192 -32.72 -9.58 13.81
CA VAL A 192 -32.11 -9.40 12.47
C VAL A 192 -33.18 -9.71 11.43
N ALA A 193 -33.77 -8.66 10.86
CA ALA A 193 -34.67 -8.84 9.73
C ALA A 193 -33.93 -9.65 8.65
N PRO A 194 -34.48 -10.78 8.17
CA PRO A 194 -33.86 -11.53 7.10
C PRO A 194 -33.78 -10.63 5.88
N ILE A 195 -32.56 -10.30 5.45
CA ILE A 195 -32.34 -9.57 4.20
C ILE A 195 -33.05 -10.39 3.12
N ASN A 196 -34.07 -9.80 2.50
CA ASN A 196 -34.83 -10.46 1.46
C ASN A 196 -33.84 -10.89 0.37
N PRO A 197 -33.76 -12.19 0.02
CA PRO A 197 -32.82 -12.64 -1.01
C PRO A 197 -32.99 -11.88 -2.32
N ALA A 198 -34.20 -11.39 -2.61
CA ALA A 198 -34.47 -10.54 -3.77
C ALA A 198 -33.85 -9.13 -3.66
N GLU A 199 -33.81 -8.52 -2.48
CA GLU A 199 -33.15 -7.22 -2.23
C GLU A 199 -31.62 -7.36 -2.19
N ALA A 200 -31.11 -8.48 -1.68
CA ALA A 200 -29.69 -8.84 -1.78
C ALA A 200 -29.28 -9.17 -3.23
N HIS A 201 -30.21 -9.72 -4.04
CA HIS A 201 -29.99 -9.97 -5.46
C HIS A 201 -30.07 -8.68 -6.30
N GLU A 202 -30.92 -7.72 -5.91
CA GLU A 202 -30.92 -6.35 -6.49
C GLU A 202 -29.69 -5.54 -6.08
N ALA A 203 -29.13 -5.77 -4.89
CA ALA A 203 -27.86 -5.19 -4.43
C ALA A 203 -26.60 -5.79 -5.11
N GLY A 204 -26.78 -6.67 -6.09
CA GLY A 204 -25.72 -7.15 -6.96
C GLY A 204 -25.19 -6.00 -7.82
N LYS A 205 -24.23 -5.23 -7.31
CA LYS A 205 -23.47 -4.23 -8.10
C LYS A 205 -23.07 -4.87 -9.42
N LYS A 206 -23.61 -4.35 -10.51
CA LYS A 206 -23.34 -4.81 -11.87
C LYS A 206 -21.83 -4.74 -12.10
N TYR A 207 -21.14 -5.88 -12.07
CA TYR A 207 -19.70 -5.94 -12.25
C TYR A 207 -19.36 -5.41 -13.64
N ILE A 208 -18.83 -4.18 -13.70
CA ILE A 208 -18.33 -3.63 -14.94
C ILE A 208 -16.95 -4.24 -15.19
N ASN A 209 -16.70 -4.70 -16.41
CA ASN A 209 -15.37 -5.17 -16.76
C ASN A 209 -14.35 -4.00 -16.75
N ALA A 210 -13.08 -4.31 -16.51
CA ALA A 210 -12.00 -3.32 -16.40
C ALA A 210 -11.86 -2.45 -17.66
N VAL A 211 -12.09 -3.03 -18.83
CA VAL A 211 -12.04 -2.29 -20.11
C VAL A 211 -13.14 -1.23 -20.19
N ALA A 212 -14.36 -1.55 -19.77
CA ALA A 212 -15.46 -0.60 -19.76
C ALA A 212 -15.25 0.50 -18.72
N VAL A 213 -14.62 0.22 -17.58
CA VAL A 213 -14.17 1.25 -16.63
C VAL A 213 -13.22 2.23 -17.31
N LEU A 214 -12.18 1.73 -17.98
CA LEU A 214 -11.21 2.56 -18.69
C LEU A 214 -11.87 3.41 -19.77
N VAL A 215 -12.75 2.82 -20.57
CA VAL A 215 -13.47 3.51 -21.66
C VAL A 215 -14.36 4.62 -21.10
N ARG A 216 -15.04 4.39 -19.97
CA ARG A 216 -15.90 5.41 -19.35
C ARG A 216 -15.11 6.54 -18.72
N LEU A 217 -14.07 6.23 -17.95
CA LEU A 217 -13.20 7.25 -17.37
C LEU A 217 -12.56 8.10 -18.47
N SER A 218 -12.14 7.49 -19.58
CA SER A 218 -11.56 8.18 -20.74
C SER A 218 -12.50 9.18 -21.43
N LYS A 219 -13.80 9.19 -21.13
CA LYS A 219 -14.73 10.24 -21.62
C LYS A 219 -14.54 11.57 -20.90
N SER A 220 -13.91 11.57 -19.73
CA SER A 220 -13.61 12.79 -18.98
C SER A 220 -12.23 13.32 -19.37
N PRO A 221 -12.10 14.60 -19.79
CA PRO A 221 -10.80 15.19 -20.10
C PRO A 221 -9.86 15.23 -18.88
N ARG A 222 -10.42 15.30 -17.67
CA ARG A 222 -9.67 15.23 -16.41
C ARG A 222 -9.00 13.87 -16.23
N ALA A 223 -9.76 12.80 -16.45
CA ALA A 223 -9.23 11.44 -16.36
C ALA A 223 -8.25 11.12 -17.50
N LEU A 224 -8.46 11.63 -18.71
CA LEU A 224 -7.47 11.51 -19.80
C LEU A 224 -6.13 12.15 -19.43
N SER A 225 -6.17 13.35 -18.84
CA SER A 225 -4.95 14.01 -18.33
C SER A 225 -4.29 13.17 -17.24
N ALA A 226 -5.07 12.66 -16.27
CA ALA A 226 -4.55 11.80 -15.21
C ALA A 226 -3.94 10.49 -15.73
N PHE A 227 -4.56 9.84 -16.72
CA PHE A 227 -3.99 8.66 -17.37
C PHE A 227 -2.69 8.97 -18.11
N PHE A 228 -2.64 10.08 -18.83
CA PHE A 228 -1.42 10.51 -19.51
C PHE A 228 -0.29 10.74 -18.51
N VAL A 229 -0.53 11.51 -17.45
CA VAL A 229 0.47 11.77 -16.39
C VAL A 229 0.94 10.46 -15.75
N THR A 230 0.02 9.53 -15.50
CA THR A 230 0.35 8.21 -14.92
C THR A 230 1.21 7.36 -15.86
N ILE A 231 0.88 7.31 -17.15
CA ILE A 231 1.67 6.59 -18.17
C ILE A 231 3.05 7.24 -18.30
N ALA A 232 3.11 8.58 -18.42
CA ALA A 232 4.36 9.32 -18.52
C ALA A 232 5.26 9.07 -17.31
N TYR A 233 4.70 9.13 -16.10
CA TYR A 233 5.43 8.79 -14.87
C TYR A 233 5.95 7.34 -14.89
N GLY A 234 5.13 6.38 -15.34
CA GLY A 234 5.56 4.98 -15.48
C GLY A 234 6.72 4.81 -16.48
N ILE A 235 6.69 5.53 -17.61
CA ILE A 235 7.78 5.52 -18.60
C ILE A 235 9.05 6.10 -17.99
N VAL A 236 8.95 7.29 -17.38
CA VAL A 236 10.06 8.04 -16.79
C VAL A 236 10.72 7.27 -15.65
N TYR A 237 9.93 6.69 -14.76
CA TYR A 237 10.46 5.93 -13.63
C TYR A 237 11.16 4.65 -14.10
N ALA A 238 10.57 3.92 -15.05
CA ALA A 238 11.10 2.63 -15.48
C ALA A 238 12.22 2.75 -16.53
N SER A 239 12.30 3.83 -17.30
CA SER A 239 13.42 4.11 -18.22
C SER A 239 14.75 4.29 -17.49
N GLN A 240 14.70 4.79 -16.25
CA GLN A 240 15.86 4.99 -15.39
C GLN A 240 16.51 3.67 -14.94
N GLU A 241 15.72 2.62 -14.70
CA GLU A 241 16.22 1.35 -14.13
C GLU A 241 17.38 0.72 -14.92
N PRO A 242 17.32 0.56 -16.25
CA PRO A 242 18.45 0.05 -17.02
C PRO A 242 19.50 1.13 -17.33
N THR A 243 19.10 2.41 -17.41
CA THR A 243 19.98 3.47 -17.93
C THR A 243 20.92 4.04 -16.86
N ILE A 244 20.47 4.16 -15.60
CA ILE A 244 21.30 4.63 -14.49
C ILE A 244 22.50 3.71 -14.26
N PRO A 245 22.35 2.37 -14.12
CA PRO A 245 23.48 1.47 -13.95
C PRO A 245 24.49 1.58 -15.10
N LEU A 246 24.01 1.63 -16.34
CA LEU A 246 24.86 1.76 -17.53
C LEU A 246 25.63 3.11 -17.52
N HIS A 247 24.95 4.19 -17.15
CA HIS A 247 25.57 5.51 -17.05
C HIS A 247 26.60 5.58 -15.93
N MET A 248 26.27 5.09 -14.74
CA MET A 248 27.18 5.06 -13.60
C MET A 248 28.44 4.24 -13.87
N GLN A 249 28.29 3.10 -14.54
CA GLN A 249 29.41 2.27 -14.93
C GLN A 249 30.28 2.97 -16.00
N ALA A 250 29.67 3.52 -17.05
CA ALA A 250 30.39 4.17 -18.14
C ALA A 250 31.10 5.46 -17.72
N GLN A 251 30.47 6.28 -16.89
CA GLN A 251 30.97 7.60 -16.51
C GLN A 251 31.88 7.57 -15.27
N TYR A 252 31.56 6.73 -14.28
CA TYR A 252 32.24 6.72 -12.97
C TYR A 252 32.96 5.42 -12.65
N GLY A 253 32.85 4.39 -13.51
CA GLY A 253 33.45 3.07 -13.25
C GLY A 253 32.86 2.37 -12.03
N TYR A 254 31.60 2.64 -11.70
CA TYR A 254 30.96 2.07 -10.52
C TYR A 254 30.62 0.59 -10.74
N ASP A 255 30.89 -0.21 -9.72
CA ASP A 255 30.41 -1.59 -9.62
C ASP A 255 28.93 -1.63 -9.21
N SER A 256 28.35 -2.83 -9.25
CA SER A 256 26.94 -3.05 -8.90
C SER A 256 26.60 -2.68 -7.45
N ALA A 257 27.55 -2.78 -6.52
CA ALA A 257 27.32 -2.44 -5.12
C ALA A 257 27.17 -0.92 -4.94
N ARG A 258 28.07 -0.13 -5.54
CA ARG A 258 27.98 1.34 -5.52
C ARG A 258 26.76 1.85 -6.27
N VAL A 259 26.42 1.26 -7.41
CA VAL A 259 25.18 1.58 -8.13
C VAL A 259 23.96 1.32 -7.24
N GLY A 260 23.91 0.18 -6.55
CA GLY A 260 22.84 -0.13 -5.60
C GLY A 260 22.67 0.93 -4.50
N LEU A 261 23.77 1.49 -3.98
CA LEU A 261 23.72 2.58 -3.01
C LEU A 261 23.18 3.89 -3.59
N VAL A 262 23.45 4.20 -4.86
CA VAL A 262 22.92 5.40 -5.53
C VAL A 262 21.39 5.38 -5.59
N PHE A 263 20.76 4.21 -5.76
CA PHE A 263 19.30 4.10 -5.77
C PHE A 263 18.64 4.49 -4.43
N ILE A 264 19.34 4.45 -3.30
CA ILE A 264 18.81 4.97 -2.02
C ILE A 264 18.43 6.44 -2.15
N ALA A 265 19.16 7.19 -2.99
CA ALA A 265 18.94 8.61 -3.20
C ALA A 265 17.56 8.92 -3.81
N SER A 266 16.95 8.02 -4.59
CA SER A 266 15.58 8.22 -5.09
C SER A 266 14.50 7.75 -4.12
N VAL A 267 14.78 6.73 -3.30
CA VAL A 267 13.77 6.12 -2.43
C VAL A 267 13.44 6.99 -1.22
N VAL A 268 14.46 7.56 -0.56
CA VAL A 268 14.25 8.38 0.64
C VAL A 268 13.40 9.62 0.35
N PRO A 269 13.63 10.39 -0.72
CA PRO A 269 12.77 11.52 -1.05
C PRO A 269 11.36 11.09 -1.45
N ASN A 270 11.20 9.96 -2.14
CA ASN A 270 9.88 9.44 -2.53
C ASN A 270 8.99 9.14 -1.30
N LEU A 271 9.57 8.55 -0.25
CA LEU A 271 8.91 8.31 1.04
C LEU A 271 8.36 9.59 1.68
N ILE A 272 9.08 10.70 1.55
CA ILE A 272 8.68 12.00 2.11
C ILE A 272 7.66 12.70 1.19
N SER A 273 7.85 12.58 -0.12
CA SER A 273 7.08 13.30 -1.11
C SER A 273 5.60 12.90 -1.13
N SER A 274 5.30 11.60 -1.07
CA SER A 274 3.92 11.12 -1.22
C SER A 274 2.98 11.62 -0.10
N PRO A 275 3.33 11.51 1.20
CA PRO A 275 2.53 12.11 2.27
C PRO A 275 2.46 13.64 2.21
N LEU A 276 3.59 14.30 1.92
CA LEU A 276 3.67 15.75 1.82
C LEU A 276 2.75 16.30 0.72
N ALA A 277 2.80 15.70 -0.46
CA ALA A 277 2.00 16.11 -1.60
C ALA A 277 0.51 15.80 -1.38
N GLY A 278 0.17 14.68 -0.73
CA GLY A 278 -1.20 14.38 -0.32
C GLY A 278 -1.77 15.47 0.60
N TRP A 279 -1.07 15.78 1.69
CA TRP A 279 -1.48 16.86 2.62
C TRP A 279 -1.60 18.22 1.92
N LEU A 280 -0.68 18.53 1.01
CA LEU A 280 -0.70 19.78 0.27
C LEU A 280 -1.88 19.84 -0.72
N ALA A 281 -2.24 18.69 -1.32
CA ALA A 281 -3.35 18.59 -2.26
C ALA A 281 -4.70 18.71 -1.54
N ASP A 282 -4.82 18.13 -0.36
CA ASP A 282 -6.03 18.23 0.47
C ASP A 282 -6.28 19.67 0.94
N THR A 283 -5.22 20.44 1.20
CA THR A 283 -5.34 21.81 1.72
C THR A 283 -5.38 22.90 0.65
N ARG A 284 -4.69 22.71 -0.49
CA ARG A 284 -4.52 23.74 -1.54
C ARG A 284 -5.11 23.37 -2.90
N GLY A 285 -5.61 22.14 -3.05
CA GLY A 285 -6.12 21.60 -4.30
C GLY A 285 -5.08 20.79 -5.07
N ALA A 286 -5.49 19.64 -5.60
CA ALA A 286 -4.64 18.74 -6.35
C ALA A 286 -4.04 19.38 -7.61
N GLU A 287 -4.76 20.30 -8.25
CA GLU A 287 -4.34 20.96 -9.49
C GLU A 287 -3.03 21.76 -9.34
N TRP A 288 -2.87 22.47 -8.21
CA TRP A 288 -1.66 23.23 -7.91
C TRP A 288 -0.49 22.31 -7.61
N VAL A 289 -0.73 21.31 -6.76
CA VAL A 289 0.33 20.42 -6.29
C VAL A 289 0.91 19.61 -7.43
N VAL A 290 0.07 18.95 -8.23
CA VAL A 290 0.53 18.15 -9.38
C VAL A 290 1.34 19.00 -10.33
N THR A 291 0.82 20.16 -10.72
CA THR A 291 1.49 21.02 -11.71
C THR A 291 2.82 21.54 -11.20
N ILE A 292 2.88 22.02 -9.95
CA ILE A 292 4.11 22.56 -9.36
C ILE A 292 5.15 21.44 -9.21
N MET A 293 4.75 20.28 -8.70
CA MET A 293 5.66 19.14 -8.50
C MET A 293 6.25 18.65 -9.82
N LEU A 294 5.43 18.50 -10.87
CA LEU A 294 5.91 18.12 -12.20
C LEU A 294 6.86 19.17 -12.80
N LEU A 295 6.51 20.46 -12.75
CA LEU A 295 7.38 21.50 -13.32
C LEU A 295 8.67 21.70 -12.51
N ALA A 296 8.62 21.50 -11.19
CA ALA A 296 9.78 21.61 -10.31
C ALA A 296 10.78 20.45 -10.45
N SER A 297 10.39 19.31 -11.05
CA SER A 297 11.33 18.21 -11.33
C SER A 297 12.21 18.47 -12.56
N ILE A 298 11.75 19.29 -13.51
CA ILE A 298 12.42 19.52 -14.81
C ILE A 298 13.86 20.05 -14.67
N PRO A 299 14.18 21.05 -13.83
CA PRO A 299 15.55 21.53 -13.70
C PRO A 299 16.52 20.42 -13.27
N TRP A 300 16.07 19.49 -12.44
CA TRP A 300 16.88 18.38 -11.93
C TRP A 300 17.16 17.34 -13.01
N TRP A 301 16.21 17.12 -13.93
CA TRP A 301 16.45 16.35 -15.15
C TRP A 301 17.53 16.98 -16.04
N LEU A 302 17.51 18.30 -16.19
CA LEU A 302 18.53 19.00 -16.97
C LEU A 302 19.91 18.95 -16.33
N ILE A 303 19.98 19.00 -14.99
CA ILE A 303 21.23 18.88 -14.25
C ILE A 303 21.76 17.44 -14.29
N LEU A 304 20.89 16.43 -14.18
CA LEU A 304 21.27 15.01 -14.33
C LEU A 304 21.91 14.72 -15.68
N ALA A 305 21.51 15.45 -16.73
CA ALA A 305 22.07 15.31 -18.06
C ALA A 305 23.50 15.86 -18.21
N ILE A 306 23.97 16.65 -17.22
CA ILE A 306 25.32 17.22 -17.21
C ILE A 306 26.29 16.20 -16.62
N ASN A 307 27.38 15.95 -17.35
CA ASN A 307 28.49 15.13 -16.85
C ASN A 307 29.24 15.90 -15.75
N GLY A 308 28.83 15.70 -14.49
CA GLY A 308 29.39 16.36 -13.31
C GLY A 308 30.00 15.36 -12.31
N PRO A 309 30.35 15.83 -11.10
CA PRO A 309 30.76 14.94 -10.01
C PRO A 309 29.59 14.06 -9.55
N VAL A 310 29.87 12.86 -9.05
CA VAL A 310 28.84 11.93 -8.55
C VAL A 310 27.93 12.56 -7.51
N ALA A 311 28.45 13.43 -6.64
CA ALA A 311 27.64 14.12 -5.65
C ALA A 311 26.52 14.98 -6.28
N LEU A 312 26.80 15.64 -7.41
CA LEU A 312 25.81 16.41 -8.15
C LEU A 312 24.76 15.47 -8.78
N PHE A 313 25.20 14.33 -9.31
CA PHE A 313 24.29 13.31 -9.84
C PHE A 313 23.33 12.80 -8.75
N ILE A 314 23.86 12.36 -7.60
CA ILE A 314 23.08 11.84 -6.48
C ILE A 314 22.09 12.89 -5.96
N ALA A 315 22.54 14.14 -5.76
CA ALA A 315 21.68 15.21 -5.29
C ALA A 315 20.56 15.53 -6.29
N SER A 316 20.88 15.58 -7.58
CA SER A 316 19.90 15.86 -8.63
C SER A 316 18.91 14.71 -8.80
N PHE A 317 19.38 13.46 -8.69
CA PHE A 317 18.53 12.28 -8.71
C PHE A 317 17.54 12.26 -7.54
N ALA A 318 18.02 12.60 -6.34
CA ALA A 318 17.16 12.71 -5.16
C ALA A 318 16.08 13.79 -5.32
N LEU A 319 16.45 14.96 -5.84
CA LEU A 319 15.53 16.07 -6.02
C LEU A 319 14.54 15.82 -7.15
N GLU A 320 14.99 15.26 -8.27
CA GLU A 320 14.13 14.81 -9.34
C GLU A 320 13.07 13.84 -8.81
N SER A 321 13.50 12.80 -8.08
CA SER A 321 12.60 11.79 -7.53
C SER A 321 11.64 12.36 -6.48
N LEU A 322 12.08 13.33 -5.66
CA LEU A 322 11.22 14.06 -4.72
C LEU A 322 10.06 14.73 -5.47
N PHE A 323 10.37 15.53 -6.48
CA PHE A 323 9.36 16.31 -7.19
C PHE A 323 8.50 15.43 -8.11
N ALA A 324 9.08 14.46 -8.81
CA ALA A 324 8.33 13.59 -9.71
C ALA A 324 7.31 12.70 -8.96
N SER A 325 7.70 12.10 -7.83
CA SER A 325 6.81 11.22 -7.05
C SER A 325 5.65 11.96 -6.38
N GLY A 326 5.83 13.24 -6.06
CA GLY A 326 4.80 14.08 -5.43
C GLY A 326 3.54 14.27 -6.28
N ALA A 327 3.61 14.03 -7.59
CA ALA A 327 2.44 14.10 -8.46
C ALA A 327 1.50 12.90 -8.34
N LEU A 328 1.99 11.74 -7.89
CA LEU A 328 1.27 10.46 -8.02
C LEU A 328 0.06 10.33 -7.09
N SER A 329 0.22 10.74 -5.83
CA SER A 329 -0.85 10.68 -4.82
C SER A 329 -2.04 11.59 -5.21
N PRO A 330 -1.84 12.87 -5.54
CA PRO A 330 -2.93 13.74 -5.98
C PRO A 330 -3.57 13.32 -7.32
N ILE A 331 -2.80 12.73 -8.25
CA ILE A 331 -3.34 12.16 -9.50
C ILE A 331 -4.31 11.00 -9.22
N THR A 332 -3.98 10.15 -8.25
CA THR A 332 -4.86 9.04 -7.85
C THR A 332 -6.15 9.56 -7.21
N ALA A 333 -6.06 10.60 -6.37
CA ALA A 333 -7.22 11.28 -5.80
C ALA A 333 -8.08 11.96 -6.88
N GLU A 334 -7.46 12.57 -7.88
CA GLU A 334 -8.14 13.20 -9.02
C GLU A 334 -8.94 12.16 -9.83
N LEU A 335 -8.32 11.02 -10.16
CA LEU A 335 -8.99 9.89 -10.81
C LEU A 335 -10.18 9.37 -9.98
N ALA A 336 -10.03 9.30 -8.65
CA ALA A 336 -11.11 8.91 -7.76
C ALA A 336 -12.24 9.94 -7.74
N SER A 337 -11.93 11.24 -7.79
CA SER A 337 -12.93 12.30 -7.89
C SER A 337 -13.74 12.21 -9.19
N VAL A 338 -13.10 11.88 -10.31
CA VAL A 338 -13.78 11.69 -11.60
C VAL A 338 -14.64 10.42 -11.57
N ALA A 339 -14.20 9.35 -10.91
CA ALA A 339 -15.01 8.14 -10.80
C ALA A 339 -16.32 8.36 -10.02
N ARG A 340 -16.34 9.28 -9.03
CA ARG A 340 -17.56 9.63 -8.30
C ARG A 340 -18.66 10.23 -9.16
N THR A 341 -18.37 10.66 -10.39
CA THR A 341 -19.40 11.12 -11.34
C THR A 341 -20.11 9.96 -12.05
N PHE A 342 -19.75 8.71 -11.78
CA PHE A 342 -20.35 7.50 -12.34
C PHE A 342 -20.84 6.58 -11.22
N ASP A 343 -22.12 6.25 -11.21
CA ASP A 343 -22.77 5.47 -10.14
C ASP A 343 -22.20 4.05 -9.97
N ASP A 344 -21.64 3.48 -11.04
CA ASP A 344 -21.15 2.10 -11.09
C ASP A 344 -19.61 1.98 -10.96
N ILE A 345 -18.88 3.09 -10.83
CA ILE A 345 -17.42 3.10 -10.70
C ILE A 345 -16.98 3.36 -9.26
N GLY A 346 -16.69 2.29 -8.51
CA GLY A 346 -16.11 2.38 -7.17
C GLY A 346 -14.59 2.63 -7.13
N TYR A 347 -14.06 2.85 -5.94
CA TYR A 347 -12.64 3.13 -5.70
C TYR A 347 -11.70 2.02 -6.19
N ALA A 348 -12.08 0.74 -6.04
CA ALA A 348 -11.28 -0.38 -6.54
C ALA A 348 -11.10 -0.35 -8.07
N HIS A 349 -12.11 0.08 -8.82
CA HIS A 349 -12.02 0.27 -10.27
C HIS A 349 -11.02 1.36 -10.65
N VAL A 350 -10.97 2.45 -9.87
CA VAL A 350 -10.02 3.55 -10.05
C VAL A 350 -8.60 3.07 -9.83
N TYR A 351 -8.36 2.38 -8.72
CA TYR A 351 -7.04 1.85 -8.39
C TYR A 351 -6.57 0.83 -9.44
N GLY A 352 -7.48 -0.01 -9.95
CA GLY A 352 -7.20 -0.91 -11.07
C GLY A 352 -6.85 -0.15 -12.36
N ALA A 353 -7.61 0.88 -12.72
CA ALA A 353 -7.36 1.71 -13.89
C ALA A 353 -6.01 2.44 -13.81
N PHE A 354 -5.67 2.97 -12.64
CA PHE A 354 -4.37 3.58 -12.35
C PHE A 354 -3.22 2.58 -12.56
N ASN A 355 -3.31 1.37 -11.98
CA ASN A 355 -2.27 0.36 -12.11
C ASN A 355 -2.10 -0.13 -13.55
N ILE A 356 -3.18 -0.22 -14.34
CA ILE A 356 -3.08 -0.52 -15.77
C ILE A 356 -2.31 0.57 -16.50
N ALA A 357 -2.64 1.84 -16.27
CA ALA A 357 -1.96 2.98 -16.88
C ALA A 357 -0.47 3.03 -16.49
N TYR A 358 -0.16 2.87 -15.20
CA TYR A 358 1.22 2.81 -14.72
C TYR A 358 1.97 1.60 -15.29
N GLY A 359 1.32 0.43 -15.34
CA GLY A 359 1.88 -0.80 -15.92
C GLY A 359 2.22 -0.68 -17.40
N ILE A 360 1.38 0.00 -18.20
CA ILE A 360 1.69 0.31 -19.61
C ILE A 360 2.96 1.16 -19.70
N GLY A 361 3.04 2.23 -18.90
CA GLY A 361 4.23 3.09 -18.88
C GLY A 361 5.49 2.35 -18.44
N SER A 362 5.41 1.59 -17.36
CA SER A 362 6.51 0.81 -16.80
C SER A 362 6.99 -0.32 -17.74
N ALA A 363 6.10 -0.89 -18.57
CA ALA A 363 6.50 -1.86 -19.59
C ALA A 363 7.26 -1.20 -20.76
N ILE A 364 6.88 0.01 -21.14
CA ILE A 364 7.47 0.76 -22.26
C ILE A 364 8.80 1.43 -21.85
N GLY A 365 8.89 1.94 -20.62
CA GLY A 365 10.02 2.73 -20.12
C GLY A 365 11.40 2.08 -20.34
N PRO A 366 11.65 0.86 -19.84
CA PRO A 366 12.95 0.20 -19.98
C PRO A 366 13.33 -0.09 -21.43
N LEU A 367 12.33 -0.38 -22.29
CA LEU A 367 12.54 -0.62 -23.71
C LEU A 367 13.02 0.67 -24.40
N ILE A 368 12.31 1.78 -24.21
CA ILE A 368 12.68 3.05 -24.83
C ILE A 368 13.99 3.58 -24.23
N GLY A 369 14.11 3.60 -22.89
CA GLY A 369 15.29 4.11 -22.19
C GLY A 369 16.55 3.35 -22.57
N GLY A 370 16.51 2.01 -22.53
CA GLY A 370 17.64 1.17 -22.91
C GLY A 370 18.04 1.32 -24.38
N GLN A 371 17.06 1.32 -25.30
CA GLN A 371 17.34 1.46 -26.74
C GLN A 371 17.93 2.84 -27.09
N ILE A 372 17.37 3.91 -26.53
CA ILE A 372 17.89 5.28 -26.74
C ILE A 372 19.32 5.39 -26.21
N TYR A 373 19.58 4.82 -25.02
CA TYR A 373 20.89 4.87 -24.41
C TYR A 373 21.96 4.22 -25.29
N ASP A 374 21.67 3.04 -25.86
CA ASP A 374 22.62 2.25 -26.63
C ASP A 374 22.86 2.77 -28.07
N HIS A 375 21.80 3.26 -28.73
CA HIS A 375 21.87 3.65 -30.15
C HIS A 375 22.18 5.13 -30.40
N THR A 376 22.34 5.93 -29.34
CA THR A 376 22.58 7.37 -29.46
C THR A 376 23.94 7.75 -28.92
N LYS A 377 24.71 8.54 -29.67
CA LYS A 377 26.05 9.03 -29.24
C LYS A 377 26.06 9.73 -27.88
N ARG A 378 24.97 10.43 -27.54
CA ARG A 378 24.73 11.04 -26.23
C ARG A 378 23.52 10.39 -25.57
N GLY A 379 23.57 9.06 -25.43
CA GLY A 379 22.48 8.22 -24.91
C GLY A 379 21.87 8.73 -23.61
N TRP A 380 22.69 8.95 -22.58
CA TRP A 380 22.22 9.49 -21.30
C TRP A 380 21.47 10.82 -21.43
N LEU A 381 22.05 11.79 -22.15
CA LEU A 381 21.40 13.09 -22.40
C LEU A 381 20.05 12.91 -23.11
N ALA A 382 19.97 12.01 -24.09
CA ALA A 382 18.75 11.77 -24.84
C ALA A 382 17.64 11.16 -23.95
N VAL A 383 18.01 10.27 -23.03
CA VAL A 383 17.08 9.73 -22.00
C VAL A 383 16.60 10.85 -21.08
N CYS A 384 17.50 11.64 -20.49
CA CYS A 384 17.10 12.76 -19.64
C CYS A 384 16.22 13.79 -20.37
N ALA A 385 16.50 14.05 -21.65
CA ALA A 385 15.70 14.98 -22.45
C ALA A 385 14.30 14.43 -22.76
N LEU A 386 14.18 13.12 -23.04
CA LEU A 386 12.90 12.43 -23.20
C LEU A 386 12.09 12.56 -21.91
N ASP A 387 12.69 12.22 -20.77
CA ASP A 387 12.02 12.20 -19.48
C ASP A 387 11.58 13.62 -19.06
N ALA A 388 12.45 14.61 -19.21
CA ALA A 388 12.10 16.03 -19.00
C ALA A 388 10.95 16.48 -19.93
N GLY A 389 10.95 16.05 -21.19
CA GLY A 389 9.91 16.37 -22.16
C GLY A 389 8.55 15.76 -21.80
N LEU A 390 8.54 14.50 -21.37
CA LEU A 390 7.32 13.81 -20.92
C LEU A 390 6.74 14.45 -19.66
N ILE A 391 7.59 14.82 -18.70
CA ILE A 391 7.17 15.53 -17.50
C ILE A 391 6.68 16.94 -17.81
N PHE A 392 7.35 17.66 -18.70
CA PHE A 392 6.90 18.99 -19.14
C PHE A 392 5.52 18.93 -19.79
N LEU A 393 5.29 17.98 -20.69
CA LEU A 393 3.98 17.77 -21.31
C LEU A 393 2.92 17.37 -20.27
N SER A 394 3.30 16.53 -19.31
CA SER A 394 2.44 16.16 -18.18
C SER A 394 2.05 17.39 -17.34
N GLY A 395 3.01 18.27 -17.03
CA GLY A 395 2.77 19.51 -16.29
C GLY A 395 1.85 20.47 -17.05
N ILE A 396 2.00 20.58 -18.38
CA ILE A 396 1.07 21.33 -19.23
C ILE A 396 -0.34 20.72 -19.12
N LEU A 397 -0.50 19.43 -19.39
CA LEU A 397 -1.82 18.80 -19.35
C LEU A 397 -2.48 18.92 -17.97
N SER A 398 -1.69 18.82 -16.90
CA SER A 398 -2.19 19.05 -15.54
C SER A 398 -2.65 20.48 -15.32
N PHE A 399 -1.94 21.48 -15.83
CA PHE A 399 -2.33 22.89 -15.75
C PHE A 399 -3.68 23.18 -16.42
N TYR A 400 -3.96 22.51 -17.56
CA TYR A 400 -5.20 22.71 -18.32
C TYR A 400 -6.38 21.89 -17.78
N TYR A 401 -6.15 20.68 -17.28
CA TYR A 401 -7.22 19.70 -17.07
C TYR A 401 -7.30 19.08 -15.68
N THR A 402 -6.30 19.21 -14.81
CA THR A 402 -6.38 18.65 -13.45
C THR A 402 -7.24 19.55 -12.54
N GLY A 403 -8.06 18.92 -11.70
CA GLY A 403 -8.94 19.57 -10.72
C GLY A 403 -10.29 19.99 -11.31
N GLU A 404 -11.29 20.16 -10.44
CA GLU A 404 -12.62 20.65 -10.85
C GLU A 404 -12.55 22.04 -11.50
N THR A 405 -11.70 22.90 -10.93
CA THR A 405 -11.32 24.20 -11.51
C THR A 405 -9.84 24.20 -11.84
N SER A 406 -9.53 23.77 -13.06
CA SER A 406 -8.17 23.82 -13.63
C SER A 406 -7.46 25.13 -13.34
N LEU A 407 -6.14 25.07 -13.14
CA LEU A 407 -5.31 26.25 -12.90
C LEU A 407 -5.48 27.33 -13.96
N LEU A 408 -5.58 26.95 -15.23
CA LEU A 408 -5.85 27.90 -16.31
C LEU A 408 -7.10 28.74 -16.04
N LYS A 409 -8.24 28.09 -15.74
CA LYS A 409 -9.51 28.78 -15.48
C LYS A 409 -9.39 29.71 -14.28
N ARG A 410 -8.68 29.31 -13.22
CA ARG A 410 -8.43 30.16 -12.05
C ARG A 410 -7.57 31.37 -12.41
N THR A 411 -6.46 31.17 -13.13
CA THR A 411 -5.57 32.26 -13.56
C THR A 411 -6.28 33.25 -14.47
N VAL A 412 -7.07 32.76 -15.44
CA VAL A 412 -7.88 33.61 -16.33
C VAL A 412 -8.92 34.39 -15.53
N SER A 413 -9.57 33.77 -14.54
CA SER A 413 -10.53 34.45 -13.66
C SER A 413 -9.87 35.58 -12.86
N LEU A 414 -8.69 35.34 -12.28
CA LEU A 414 -7.91 36.34 -11.53
C LEU A 414 -7.46 37.50 -12.41
N LEU A 415 -7.04 37.23 -13.65
CA LEU A 415 -6.68 38.27 -14.61
C LEU A 415 -7.90 39.11 -15.01
N ARG A 416 -9.08 38.48 -15.13
CA ARG A 416 -10.33 39.16 -15.47
C ARG A 416 -10.89 40.02 -14.33
N THR A 417 -10.70 39.61 -13.06
CA THR A 417 -11.10 40.42 -11.90
C THR A 417 -10.14 41.59 -11.66
N ARG A 418 -8.83 41.41 -11.91
CA ARG A 418 -7.83 42.49 -11.84
C ARG A 418 -8.06 43.60 -12.88
N ASN A 419 -8.64 43.26 -14.03
CA ASN A 419 -8.97 44.21 -15.11
C ASN A 419 -10.37 44.84 -15.01
N ARG A 420 -11.14 44.59 -13.95
CA ARG A 420 -12.38 45.36 -13.71
C ARG A 420 -12.01 46.72 -13.12
N PRO A 421 -12.29 47.86 -13.78
CA PRO A 421 -12.13 49.15 -13.15
C PRO A 421 -13.02 49.20 -11.91
N THR A 422 -12.43 49.55 -10.77
CA THR A 422 -13.17 49.91 -9.56
C THR A 422 -14.20 50.96 -9.93
N ARG A 423 -15.48 50.59 -10.00
CA ARG A 423 -16.56 51.58 -9.96
C ARG A 423 -16.44 52.25 -8.59
N ALA A 424 -15.92 53.46 -8.57
CA ALA A 424 -15.97 54.32 -7.41
C ALA A 424 -17.46 54.55 -7.03
N PRO A 425 -17.78 54.62 -5.73
CA PRO A 425 -19.15 54.74 -5.22
C PRO A 425 -19.85 56.02 -5.68
#